data_AF-A0A969L237-F1
#
_entry.id   AF-A0A969L237-F1
#
_cell.length_a   1.000
_cell.length_b   1.000
_cell.length_c   1.000
_cell.angle_alpha   90.00
_cell.angle_beta   90.00
_cell.angle_gamma   90.00
#
_symmetry.space_group_name_H-M   'P 1'
#
loop_
_entity.id
_entity.type
_entity.pdbx_description
1 polymer ?
#
loop_
_entity_poly.entity_id
_entity_poly.type
_entity_poly.pdbx_seq_one_letter_code
_entity_poly.pdbx_strand_id
1 'polypeptide(L)'
;MSFSAALIVGIFFGFILQKVGFTRYSKIVNVYRFTDLSVLKFMLTAIVIGSVGIYLIYDLGLANLTGSTPTYLVGNFIGALVFGAGMALAGF
;
A
#
# COMPACT_ATOMS: atom_id res chain seq x y z
N MET A 1 11.48 2.94 -17.45
CA MET A 1 11.89 3.75 -16.28
C MET A 1 13.33 3.38 -15.94
N SER A 2 14.22 4.35 -15.73
CA SER A 2 15.63 4.09 -15.38
C SER A 2 15.74 3.60 -13.93
N PHE A 3 16.67 2.69 -13.66
CA PHE A 3 16.89 2.09 -12.33
C PHE A 3 17.07 3.15 -11.24
N SER A 4 17.82 4.22 -11.53
CA SER A 4 18.06 5.32 -10.59
C SER A 4 16.78 6.05 -10.18
N ALA A 5 15.82 6.24 -11.09
CA ALA A 5 14.54 6.87 -10.78
C ALA A 5 13.70 6.00 -9.84
N ALA A 6 13.68 4.68 -10.05
CA ALA A 6 13.00 3.75 -9.15
C ALA A 6 13.61 3.75 -7.75
N LEU A 7 14.94 3.83 -7.65
CA LEU A 7 15.65 3.91 -6.37
C LEU A 7 15.29 5.18 -5.59
N ILE A 8 15.30 6.33 -6.25
CA ILE A 8 14.93 7.62 -5.63
C ILE A 8 13.50 7.56 -5.10
N VAL A 9 12.55 7.13 -5.93
CA VAL A 9 11.14 6.99 -5.52
C VAL A 9 11.00 6.02 -4.33
N GLY A 10 11.71 4.89 -4.34
CA GLY A 10 11.69 3.93 -3.24
C GLY A 10 12.22 4.51 -1.92
N ILE A 11 13.30 5.30 -1.98
CA ILE A 11 13.85 5.99 -0.79
C ILE A 11 12.84 7.00 -0.24
N PHE A 12 12.25 7.84 -1.10
CA PHE A 12 11.24 8.82 -0.67
C PHE A 12 10.00 8.12 -0.07
N PHE A 13 9.54 7.04 -0.69
CA PHE A 13 8.42 6.26 -0.17
C PHE A 13 8.74 5.67 1.21
N GLY A 14 9.91 5.06 1.39
CA GLY A 14 10.36 4.54 2.68
C GLY A 14 10.48 5.62 3.75
N PHE A 15 11.04 6.78 3.40
CA PHE A 15 11.14 7.93 4.31
C PHE A 15 9.76 8.43 4.78
N ILE A 16 8.80 8.54 3.86
CA ILE A 16 7.43 8.93 4.20
C ILE A 16 6.80 7.90 5.14
N LEU A 17 6.94 6.60 4.85
CA LEU A 17 6.41 5.54 5.73
C LEU A 17 6.97 5.60 7.15
N GLN A 18 8.28 5.83 7.30
CA GLN A 18 8.89 6.00 8.61
C GLN A 18 8.35 7.24 9.33
N LYS A 19 8.20 8.36 8.61
CA LYS A 19 7.71 9.63 9.18
C LYS A 19 6.26 9.55 9.64
N VAL A 20 5.41 8.79 8.93
CA VAL A 20 4.00 8.59 9.30
C VAL A 20 3.84 7.71 10.56
N GLY A 21 4.88 6.95 10.93
CA GLY A 21 4.92 6.23 12.21
C GLY A 21 4.06 4.98 12.28
N PHE A 22 3.59 4.47 11.14
CA PHE A 22 2.86 3.20 11.04
C PHE A 22 3.74 1.96 11.20
N THR A 23 5.04 2.15 11.45
CA THR A 23 5.96 1.10 11.89
C THR A 23 5.81 0.78 13.38
N ARG A 24 5.01 1.56 14.13
CA ARG A 24 4.79 1.35 15.57
C ARG A 24 3.66 0.35 15.79
N TYR A 25 3.97 -0.75 16.47
CA TYR A 25 3.01 -1.81 16.84
C TYR A 25 1.72 -1.26 17.49
N SER A 26 1.84 -0.29 18.40
CA SER A 26 0.69 0.31 19.08
C SER A 26 -0.32 0.96 18.14
N LYS A 27 0.14 1.57 17.04
CA LYS A 27 -0.75 2.17 16.03
C LYS A 27 -1.52 1.11 15.24
N ILE A 28 -0.87 -0.01 14.93
CA ILE A 28 -1.48 -1.11 14.18
C ILE A 28 -2.53 -1.82 15.04
N VAL A 29 -2.17 -2.19 16.28
CA VAL A 29 -3.11 -2.87 17.20
C VAL A 29 -4.34 -2.01 17.52
N ASN A 30 -4.17 -0.69 17.64
CA ASN A 30 -5.28 0.20 17.94
C ASN A 30 -6.35 0.27 16.82
N VAL A 31 -6.00 -0.11 15.58
CA VAL A 31 -6.98 -0.28 14.50
C VAL A 31 -7.92 -1.43 14.82
N TYR A 32 -7.37 -2.59 15.22
CA TYR A 32 -8.14 -3.78 15.58
C TYR A 32 -8.93 -3.60 16.87
N ARG A 33 -8.46 -2.73 17.78
CA ARG A 33 -9.19 -2.34 18.99
C ARG A 33 -10.22 -1.24 18.75
N PHE A 34 -10.32 -0.72 17.52
CA PHE A 34 -11.20 0.39 17.14
C PHE A 34 -10.97 1.68 17.96
N THR A 35 -9.78 1.86 18.54
CA THR A 35 -9.43 3.03 19.35
C THR A 35 -8.70 4.10 18.55
N ASP A 36 -7.94 3.71 17.53
CA ASP A 36 -7.26 4.62 16.61
C ASP A 36 -7.35 4.10 15.18
N LEU A 37 -8.22 4.73 14.39
CA LEU A 37 -8.45 4.38 12.99
C LEU A 37 -7.57 5.19 12.03
N SER A 38 -6.54 5.88 12.51
CA SER A 38 -5.68 6.72 11.67
C SER A 38 -5.02 5.93 10.55
N VAL A 39 -4.56 4.70 10.83
CA VAL A 39 -3.95 3.83 9.82
C VAL A 39 -4.96 3.46 8.73
N LEU A 40 -6.17 3.04 9.14
CA LEU A 40 -7.25 2.69 8.21
C LEU A 40 -7.64 3.88 7.33
N LYS A 41 -7.85 5.05 7.94
CA LYS A 41 -8.16 6.30 7.21
C LYS A 41 -7.06 6.64 6.22
N PHE A 42 -5.80 6.58 6.63
CA PHE A 42 -4.68 6.85 5.74
C PHE A 42 -4.66 5.90 4.55
N MET A 43 -4.78 4.58 4.78
CA MET A 43 -4.77 3.59 3.70
C MET A 43 -5.90 3.86 2.70
N LEU A 44 -7.12 4.13 3.18
CA LEU A 44 -8.25 4.45 2.31
C LEU A 44 -8.02 5.76 1.53
N THR A 45 -7.52 6.81 2.18
CA THR A 45 -7.20 8.07 1.48
C THR A 45 -6.08 7.91 0.46
N ALA A 46 -5.07 7.10 0.75
CA ALA A 46 -3.97 6.81 -0.16
C ALA A 46 -4.45 6.05 -1.40
N ILE A 47 -5.38 5.11 -1.23
CA ILE A 47 -6.03 4.42 -2.37
C ILE A 47 -6.76 5.44 -3.24
N VAL A 48 -7.60 6.30 -2.66
CA VAL A 48 -8.36 7.30 -3.42
C VAL A 48 -7.44 8.27 -4.16
N ILE A 49 -6.46 8.86 -3.46
CA ILE A 49 -5.51 9.81 -4.04
C ILE A 49 -4.65 9.12 -5.11
N GLY A 50 -4.22 7.89 -4.87
CA GLY A 50 -3.44 7.10 -5.82
C GLY A 50 -4.23 6.78 -7.08
N SER A 51 -5.48 6.34 -6.94
CA SER A 51 -6.36 6.10 -8.09
C SER A 51 -6.58 7.38 -8.91
N VAL A 52 -6.95 8.49 -8.27
CA VAL A 52 -7.15 9.78 -8.96
C VAL A 52 -5.86 10.23 -9.65
N GLY A 53 -4.71 10.13 -8.97
CA GLY A 53 -3.41 10.49 -9.54
C GLY A 53 -3.04 9.66 -10.78
N ILE A 54 -3.29 8.36 -10.77
CA ILE A 54 -3.03 7.49 -11.93
C ILE A 54 -3.89 7.90 -13.12
N TYR A 55 -5.19 8.14 -12.92
CA TYR A 55 -6.08 8.57 -14.01
C TYR A 55 -5.72 9.96 -14.53
N LEU A 56 -5.33 10.90 -13.67
CA LEU A 56 -4.86 12.22 -14.11
C LEU A 56 -3.61 12.13 -15.00
N ILE A 57 -2.64 11.28 -14.62
CA ILE A 57 -1.42 11.09 -15.42
C ILE A 57 -1.75 10.42 -16.76
N TYR A 58 -2.71 9.50 -16.77
CA TYR A 58 -3.24 8.87 -17.98
C TYR A 58 -3.91 9.90 -18.90
N ASP A 59 -4.80 10.74 -18.38
CA ASP A 59 -5.51 11.78 -19.13
C ASP A 59 -4.56 12.82 -19.74
N LEU A 60 -3.44 13.10 -19.07
CA LEU A 60 -2.37 13.97 -19.58
C LEU A 60 -1.49 13.29 -20.64
N GLY A 61 -1.73 12.02 -20.99
CA GLY A 61 -0.95 11.26 -21.97
C GLY A 61 0.47 10.88 -21.50
N LEU A 62 0.75 11.00 -20.19
CA LEU A 62 2.08 10.76 -19.62
C LEU A 62 2.30 9.29 -19.21
N ALA A 63 1.23 8.50 -19.10
CA ALA A 63 1.29 7.07 -18.80
C ALA A 63 0.16 6.32 -19.51
N ASN A 64 0.34 5.00 -19.65
CA ASN A 64 -0.70 4.10 -20.12
C ASN A 64 -1.24 3.28 -18.95
N LEU A 65 -2.55 3.04 -18.93
CA LEU A 65 -3.15 2.08 -18.00
C LEU A 65 -2.65 0.68 -18.37
N THR A 66 -1.86 0.09 -17.49
CA THR A 66 -1.48 -1.31 -17.63
C THR A 66 -2.70 -2.15 -17.26
N GLY A 67 -2.98 -3.22 -18.01
CA GLY A 67 -4.13 -4.09 -17.74
C GLY A 67 -4.17 -4.55 -16.29
N SER A 68 -5.37 -4.57 -15.71
CA SER A 68 -5.58 -5.09 -14.35
C SER A 68 -5.07 -6.54 -14.27
N THR A 69 -4.39 -6.88 -13.17
CA THR A 69 -3.95 -8.25 -12.95
C THR A 69 -5.17 -9.18 -12.90
N PRO A 70 -5.16 -10.31 -13.63
CA PRO A 70 -6.28 -11.23 -13.63
C PRO A 70 -6.56 -11.75 -12.21
N THR A 71 -7.83 -11.85 -11.86
CA THR A 71 -8.24 -12.32 -10.54
C THR A 71 -8.23 -13.84 -10.49
N TYR A 72 -7.32 -14.41 -9.72
CA TYR A 72 -7.26 -15.84 -9.44
C TYR A 72 -7.90 -16.13 -8.09
N LEU A 73 -9.20 -16.48 -8.04
CA LEU A 73 -9.93 -16.62 -6.77
C LEU A 73 -9.20 -17.50 -5.74
N VAL A 74 -8.81 -18.72 -6.15
CA VAL A 74 -8.17 -19.69 -5.26
C VAL A 74 -6.74 -19.24 -4.90
N GLY A 75 -5.97 -18.78 -5.88
CA GLY A 75 -4.59 -18.32 -5.67
C GLY A 75 -4.52 -17.10 -4.76
N ASN A 76 -5.39 -16.12 -4.97
CA ASN A 76 -5.48 -14.91 -4.15
C ASN A 76 -5.92 -15.24 -2.73
N PHE A 77 -6.90 -16.14 -2.55
CA PHE A 77 -7.37 -16.53 -1.22
C PHE A 77 -6.28 -17.24 -0.42
N ILE A 78 -5.65 -18.27 -1.01
CA ILE A 78 -4.55 -19.01 -0.36
C ILE A 78 -3.36 -18.08 -0.10
N GLY A 79 -2.98 -17.26 -1.08
CA GLY A 79 -1.90 -16.30 -0.95
C GLY A 79 -2.15 -15.28 0.17
N ALA A 80 -3.38 -14.76 0.28
CA ALA A 80 -3.75 -13.83 1.34
C ALA A 80 -3.67 -14.46 2.73
N LEU A 81 -4.09 -15.73 2.88
CA LEU A 81 -3.99 -16.45 4.15
C LEU A 81 -2.53 -16.70 4.55
N VAL A 82 -1.70 -17.19 3.62
CA VAL A 82 -0.27 -17.45 3.87
C VAL A 82 0.46 -16.14 4.21
N PHE A 83 0.21 -15.08 3.44
CA PHE A 83 0.81 -13.77 3.67
C PHE A 83 0.36 -13.19 5.02
N GLY A 84 -0.93 -13.23 5.32
CA GLY A 84 -1.48 -12.73 6.58
C GLY A 84 -0.94 -13.46 7.79
N ALA A 85 -0.87 -14.80 7.73
CA ALA A 85 -0.26 -15.61 8.79
C ALA A 85 1.23 -15.27 8.97
N GLY A 86 1.99 -15.12 7.87
CA GLY A 86 3.39 -14.72 7.91
C GLY A 86 3.59 -13.35 8.56
N MET A 87 2.74 -12.37 8.23
CA MET A 87 2.77 -11.02 8.82
C MET A 87 2.51 -11.06 10.33
N ALA A 88 1.47 -11.78 10.76
CA ALA A 88 1.15 -11.92 12.18
C ALA A 88 2.29 -12.57 12.99
N LEU A 89 2.95 -13.59 12.41
CA LEU A 89 4.10 -14.25 13.02
C LEU A 89 5.35 -13.35 13.06
N ALA A 90 5.53 -12.47 12.07
CA ALA A 90 6.64 -11.53 11.99
C ALA A 90 6.49 -10.31 12.91
N GLY A 91 5.39 -10.21 13.67
CA GLY A 91 5.16 -9.15 14.64
C GLY A 91 4.48 -7.89 14.07
N PHE A 92 3.78 -8.03 12.94
CA PHE A 92 2.91 -6.99 12.37
C PHE A 92 1.45 -7.18 12.77
#